data_AF-A0A1Y3ARJ8-F1
#
_entry.id   AF-A0A1Y3ARJ8-F1
#
_cell.length_a   1.000
_cell.length_b   1.000
_cell.length_c   1.000
_cell.angle_alpha   90.00
_cell.angle_beta   90.00
_cell.angle_gamma   90.00
#
_symmetry.space_group_name_H-M   'P 1'
#
loop_
_entity.id
_entity.type
_entity.pdbx_description
1 polymer ?
#
loop_
_entity_poly.entity_id
_entity_poly.type
_entity_poly.pdbx_seq_one_letter_code
_entity_poly.pdbx_strand_id
1 'polypeptide(L)'
;MLQQSYHIRKNHRITLTITKSNNMDTIEELAESCRKQQIIPLTLDNSYVYRAIRHHNPQSHIYTISEYIKFISRYEDGVNMIIQSDSFALIEARMRLELSQTFLGPDQLFLPLEGHDSTILTVVGSIPTSFTFEYQKEFNQDSPYTKQRYPETYTSARIFTN
;
A
#
# COMPACT_ATOMS: atom_id res chain seq x y z
N MET A 1 -5.68 -14.90 25.55
CA MET A 1 -7.00 -14.22 25.45
C MET A 1 -7.05 -13.51 24.10
N LEU A 2 -8.01 -13.86 23.23
CA LEU A 2 -7.99 -13.62 21.76
C LEU A 2 -8.70 -12.32 21.35
N GLN A 3 -7.95 -11.25 21.03
CA GLN A 3 -8.47 -9.94 20.56
C GLN A 3 -9.20 -10.08 19.21
N GLN A 4 -10.46 -9.62 19.12
CA GLN A 4 -11.23 -9.62 17.87
C GLN A 4 -11.20 -8.22 17.22
N SER A 5 -10.86 -8.16 15.94
CA SER A 5 -10.74 -6.93 15.14
C SER A 5 -11.88 -6.82 14.11
N TYR A 6 -12.34 -5.60 13.81
CA TYR A 6 -13.55 -5.35 13.01
C TYR A 6 -13.24 -4.72 11.67
N HIS A 7 -13.55 -5.40 10.58
CA HIS A 7 -13.26 -4.89 9.24
C HIS A 7 -14.09 -3.66 8.87
N ILE A 8 -13.46 -2.49 8.84
CA ILE A 8 -13.96 -1.35 8.07
C ILE A 8 -13.46 -1.54 6.65
N ARG A 9 -14.35 -2.00 5.75
CA ARG A 9 -14.02 -2.21 4.34
C ARG A 9 -13.97 -0.88 3.58
N LYS A 10 -12.95 -0.09 3.89
CA LYS A 10 -12.29 0.73 2.88
C LYS A 10 -11.12 -0.09 2.36
N ASN A 11 -11.19 -0.49 1.10
CA ASN A 11 -10.07 -1.14 0.42
C ASN A 11 -8.95 -0.10 0.34
N HIS A 12 -7.94 -0.25 1.18
CA HIS A 12 -6.74 0.56 1.07
C HIS A 12 -5.74 -0.27 0.31
N ARG A 13 -5.46 0.12 -0.92
CA ARG A 13 -4.41 -0.50 -1.71
C ARG A 13 -3.09 0.16 -1.39
N ILE A 14 -2.03 -0.62 -1.32
CA ILE A 14 -0.67 -0.09 -1.37
C ILE A 14 -0.35 0.02 -2.86
N THR A 15 -0.11 1.25 -3.30
CA THR A 15 0.14 1.55 -4.71
C THR A 15 1.44 2.33 -4.83
N LEU A 16 2.05 2.23 -6.00
CA LEU A 16 3.26 2.92 -6.36
C LEU A 16 3.00 4.40 -6.66
N THR A 17 4.00 5.24 -6.44
CA THR A 17 4.06 6.60 -6.99
C THR A 17 5.46 6.89 -7.52
N ILE A 18 5.53 7.58 -8.65
CA ILE A 18 6.76 7.95 -9.37
C ILE A 18 6.58 9.35 -9.97
N THR A 19 7.66 9.94 -10.46
CA THR A 19 7.57 11.15 -11.28
C THR A 19 7.06 10.84 -12.69
N LYS A 20 6.35 11.80 -13.28
CA LYS A 20 5.69 11.65 -14.58
C LYS A 20 6.65 11.40 -15.76
N SER A 21 7.90 11.81 -15.65
CA SER A 21 8.91 11.56 -16.71
C SER A 21 9.25 10.08 -16.84
N ASN A 22 9.00 9.28 -15.79
CA ASN A 22 9.25 7.85 -15.74
C ASN A 22 7.94 7.07 -15.54
N ASN A 23 6.93 7.30 -16.38
CA ASN A 23 5.66 6.56 -16.36
C ASN A 23 5.92 5.04 -16.38
N MET A 24 5.86 4.42 -15.20
CA MET A 24 5.84 2.98 -14.95
C MET A 24 4.46 2.65 -14.41
N ASP A 25 3.70 1.93 -15.20
CA ASP A 25 2.31 1.59 -14.92
C ASP A 25 2.20 0.29 -14.13
N THR A 26 3.26 -0.53 -14.13
CA THR A 26 3.25 -1.87 -13.56
C THR A 26 4.36 -2.12 -12.53
N ILE A 27 4.12 -3.10 -11.65
CA ILE A 27 5.10 -3.61 -10.68
C ILE A 27 6.29 -4.27 -11.39
N GLU A 28 6.06 -4.90 -12.54
CA GLU A 28 7.12 -5.51 -13.35
C GLU A 28 8.10 -4.44 -13.86
N GLU A 29 7.58 -3.37 -14.47
CA GLU A 29 8.40 -2.24 -14.94
C GLU A 29 9.22 -1.62 -13.81
N LEU A 30 8.61 -1.45 -12.63
CA LEU A 30 9.34 -0.96 -11.46
C LEU A 30 10.46 -1.92 -11.06
N ALA A 31 10.18 -3.22 -10.99
CA ALA A 31 11.18 -4.22 -10.61
C ALA A 31 12.36 -4.23 -11.60
N GLU A 32 12.10 -4.12 -12.91
CA GLU A 32 13.15 -4.00 -13.91
C GLU A 32 13.96 -2.70 -13.76
N SER A 33 13.30 -1.57 -13.52
CA SER A 33 13.97 -0.29 -13.27
C SER A 33 14.84 -0.31 -12.01
N CYS A 34 14.41 -1.03 -10.96
CA CYS A 34 15.20 -1.26 -9.76
C CYS A 34 16.46 -2.08 -10.07
N ARG A 35 16.33 -3.19 -10.82
CA ARG A 35 17.48 -4.03 -11.22
C ARG A 35 18.50 -3.27 -12.07
N LYS A 36 18.01 -2.37 -12.93
CA LYS A 36 18.84 -1.48 -13.76
C LYS A 36 19.45 -0.30 -13.00
N GLN A 37 19.16 -0.18 -11.70
CA GLN A 37 19.60 0.93 -10.84
C GLN A 37 19.13 2.32 -11.34
N GLN A 38 18.03 2.35 -12.10
CA GLN A 38 17.43 3.58 -12.61
C GLN A 38 16.50 4.21 -11.59
N ILE A 39 15.88 3.37 -10.75
CA ILE A 39 14.92 3.76 -9.73
C ILE A 39 15.28 3.15 -8.40
N ILE A 40 15.21 3.95 -7.34
CA ILE A 40 15.36 3.54 -5.96
C ILE A 40 13.97 3.59 -5.30
N PRO A 41 13.38 2.43 -4.95
CA PRO A 41 12.11 2.40 -4.24
C PRO A 41 12.29 2.89 -2.79
N LEU A 42 11.38 3.74 -2.34
CA LEU A 42 11.35 4.35 -1.03
C LEU A 42 10.14 3.82 -0.25
N THR A 43 10.34 3.55 1.04
CA THR A 43 9.22 3.29 1.96
C THR A 43 9.61 3.68 3.38
N LEU A 44 8.60 3.86 4.24
CA LEU A 44 8.84 4.19 5.64
C LEU A 44 9.49 3.01 6.38
N ASP A 45 10.47 3.32 7.22
CA ASP A 45 11.06 2.33 8.12
C ASP A 45 10.00 1.70 9.04
N ASN A 46 10.09 0.40 9.27
CA ASN A 46 9.17 -0.42 10.05
C ASN A 46 7.67 -0.30 9.67
N SER A 47 7.38 0.13 8.44
CA SER A 47 6.01 0.24 7.95
C SER A 47 5.35 -1.14 7.77
N TYR A 48 4.02 -1.16 7.84
CA TYR A 48 3.26 -2.34 7.44
C TYR A 48 3.51 -2.69 5.96
N VAL A 49 3.70 -1.67 5.12
CA VAL A 49 4.02 -1.76 3.70
C VAL A 49 5.29 -2.59 3.48
N TYR A 50 6.41 -2.21 4.08
CA TYR A 50 7.66 -2.96 3.95
C TYR A 50 7.52 -4.40 4.45
N ARG A 51 6.86 -4.59 5.60
CA ARG A 51 6.62 -5.92 6.17
C ARG A 51 5.80 -6.81 5.24
N ALA A 52 4.84 -6.25 4.51
CA ALA A 52 4.10 -7.00 3.51
C ALA A 52 4.99 -7.40 2.34
N ILE A 53 5.68 -6.43 1.72
CA ILE A 53 6.50 -6.62 0.51
C ILE A 53 7.57 -7.69 0.72
N ARG A 54 8.31 -7.63 1.83
CA ARG A 54 9.43 -8.55 2.12
C ARG A 54 9.02 -10.02 2.28
N HIS A 55 7.74 -10.29 2.55
CA HIS A 55 7.21 -11.63 2.77
C HIS A 55 6.54 -12.23 1.52
N HIS A 56 6.60 -11.54 0.38
CA HIS A 56 6.15 -12.12 -0.89
C HIS A 56 7.06 -13.26 -1.37
N ASN A 57 6.57 -14.02 -2.36
CA ASN A 57 7.33 -15.08 -3.00
C ASN A 57 8.68 -14.52 -3.52
N PRO A 58 9.84 -15.15 -3.19
CA PRO A 58 11.15 -14.72 -3.65
C PRO A 58 11.31 -14.58 -5.17
N GLN A 59 10.50 -15.29 -5.95
CA GLN A 59 10.49 -15.22 -7.41
C GLN A 59 9.61 -14.09 -7.97
N SER A 60 8.92 -13.34 -7.12
CA SER A 60 8.02 -12.27 -7.56
C SER A 60 8.73 -10.94 -7.81
N HIS A 61 8.17 -10.13 -8.71
CA HIS A 61 8.60 -8.74 -8.92
C HIS A 61 8.50 -7.90 -7.63
N ILE A 62 7.49 -8.16 -6.78
CA ILE A 62 7.32 -7.50 -5.48
C ILE A 62 8.51 -7.78 -4.55
N TYR A 63 8.95 -9.04 -4.47
CA TYR A 63 10.13 -9.39 -3.68
C TYR A 63 11.41 -8.78 -4.28
N THR A 64 11.52 -8.74 -5.61
CA THR A 64 12.63 -8.04 -6.28
C THR A 64 12.71 -6.59 -5.79
N ILE A 65 11.58 -5.88 -5.74
CA ILE A 65 11.55 -4.48 -5.27
C ILE A 65 12.06 -4.36 -3.83
N SER A 66 11.71 -5.28 -2.92
CA SER A 66 12.19 -5.21 -1.52
C SER A 66 13.70 -5.23 -1.37
N GLU A 67 14.42 -5.86 -2.29
CA GLU A 67 15.89 -5.94 -2.24
C GLU A 67 16.57 -4.59 -2.52
N TYR A 68 15.85 -3.65 -3.15
CA TYR A 68 16.38 -2.32 -3.52
C TYR A 68 15.79 -1.19 -2.67
N ILE A 69 14.94 -1.50 -1.68
CA ILE A 69 14.28 -0.49 -0.86
C ILE A 69 15.30 0.32 -0.06
N LYS A 70 15.16 1.65 -0.16
CA LYS A 70 15.76 2.60 0.75
C LYS A 70 14.70 3.11 1.74
N PHE A 71 15.03 3.07 3.03
CA PHE A 71 14.13 3.56 4.05
C PHE A 71 14.19 5.07 4.20
N ILE A 72 13.02 5.65 4.40
CA ILE A 72 12.82 7.06 4.78
C ILE A 72 12.20 7.13 6.18
N SER A 73 12.56 8.16 6.94
CA SER A 73 12.04 8.35 8.31
C SER A 73 10.70 9.07 8.34
N ARG A 74 10.47 9.98 7.38
CA ARG A 74 9.22 10.74 7.25
C ARG A 74 8.70 10.64 5.83
N TYR A 75 7.39 10.70 5.69
CA TYR A 75 6.72 10.55 4.40
C TYR A 75 7.00 11.75 3.49
N GLU A 76 7.02 12.93 4.09
CA GLU A 76 7.27 14.21 3.44
C GLU A 76 8.67 14.22 2.81
N ASP A 77 9.65 13.56 3.43
CA ASP A 77 10.98 13.39 2.86
C ASP A 77 10.91 12.58 1.56
N GLY A 78 10.14 11.48 1.55
CA GLY A 78 9.91 10.67 0.35
C GLY A 78 9.21 11.44 -0.77
N VAL A 79 8.19 12.23 -0.43
CA VAL A 79 7.49 13.10 -1.38
C VAL A 79 8.43 14.16 -1.97
N ASN A 80 9.26 14.80 -1.13
CA ASN A 80 10.24 15.77 -1.62
C ASN A 80 11.29 15.12 -2.52
N MET A 81 11.74 13.90 -2.19
CA MET A 81 12.70 13.16 -3.01
C MET A 81 12.16 12.84 -4.40
N ILE A 82 10.91 12.37 -4.50
CA ILE A 82 10.30 12.11 -5.82
C ILE A 82 10.10 13.42 -6.59
N ILE A 83 9.66 14.52 -5.96
CA ILE A 83 9.50 15.80 -6.69
C ILE A 83 10.83 16.33 -7.26
N GLN A 84 11.93 16.11 -6.54
CA GLN A 84 13.25 16.63 -6.91
C GLN A 84 14.01 15.75 -7.90
N SER A 85 13.64 14.48 -8.04
CA SER A 85 14.40 13.53 -8.84
C SER A 85 13.55 12.38 -9.33
N ASP A 86 13.74 12.06 -10.61
CA ASP A 86 13.09 10.96 -11.30
C ASP A 86 13.66 9.59 -10.95
N SER A 87 14.72 9.54 -10.13
CA SER A 87 15.39 8.31 -9.71
C SER A 87 14.73 7.65 -8.50
N PHE A 88 13.60 8.18 -8.02
CA PHE A 88 12.91 7.66 -6.84
C PHE A 88 11.48 7.25 -7.14
N ALA A 89 11.04 6.20 -6.47
CA ALA A 89 9.65 5.77 -6.44
C ALA A 89 9.19 5.61 -5.00
N LEU A 90 8.04 6.15 -4.62
CA LEU A 90 7.51 6.02 -3.27
C LEU A 90 6.46 4.90 -3.23
N ILE A 91 6.64 3.94 -2.32
CA ILE A 91 5.71 2.84 -2.10
C ILE A 91 4.98 3.06 -0.78
N GLU A 92 3.67 3.31 -0.86
CA GLU A 92 2.83 3.62 0.30
C GLU A 92 1.34 3.31 0.04
N ALA A 93 0.49 3.46 1.07
CA ALA A 93 -0.95 3.39 0.92
C ALA A 93 -1.45 4.43 -0.11
N ARG A 94 -2.20 3.95 -1.10
CA ARG A 94 -2.77 4.72 -2.22
C ARG A 94 -3.51 5.96 -1.75
N MET A 95 -4.37 5.84 -0.74
CA MET A 95 -5.10 6.98 -0.16
C MET A 95 -4.17 8.13 0.26
N ARG A 96 -3.00 7.81 0.82
CA ARG A 96 -2.03 8.83 1.24
C ARG A 96 -1.36 9.48 0.03
N LEU A 97 -1.08 8.71 -1.00
CA LEU A 97 -0.50 9.19 -2.24
C LEU A 97 -1.49 10.03 -3.05
N GLU A 98 -2.77 9.63 -3.10
CA GLU A 98 -3.87 10.39 -3.71
C GLU A 98 -4.07 11.74 -3.01
N LEU A 99 -3.95 11.75 -1.67
CA LEU A 99 -3.97 13.00 -0.91
C LEU A 99 -2.82 13.92 -1.34
N SER A 100 -1.60 13.39 -1.45
CA SER A 100 -0.45 14.18 -1.93
C SER A 100 -0.62 14.63 -3.38
N GLN A 101 -1.14 13.79 -4.26
CA GLN A 101 -1.45 14.16 -5.65
C GLN A 101 -2.47 15.30 -5.72
N THR A 102 -3.46 15.30 -4.83
CA THR A 102 -4.49 16.35 -4.76
C THR A 102 -3.87 17.71 -4.42
N PHE A 103 -2.84 17.75 -3.58
CA PHE A 103 -2.17 19.00 -3.19
C PHE A 103 -1.09 19.46 -4.17
N LEU A 104 -0.36 18.52 -4.79
CA LEU A 104 0.77 18.82 -5.68
C LEU A 104 0.37 18.91 -7.15
N GLY A 105 -0.77 18.32 -7.51
CA GLY A 105 -1.24 18.16 -8.87
C GLY A 105 -0.73 16.88 -9.55
N PRO A 106 -1.49 16.35 -10.52
CA PRO A 106 -1.14 15.13 -11.25
C PRO A 106 0.09 15.27 -12.14
N ASP A 107 0.54 16.50 -12.41
CA ASP A 107 1.74 16.76 -13.21
C ASP A 107 3.05 16.56 -12.43
N GLN A 108 3.01 16.67 -11.09
CA GLN A 108 4.19 16.47 -10.25
C GLN A 108 4.28 15.05 -9.69
N LEU A 109 3.14 14.39 -9.50
CA LEU A 109 3.06 13.10 -8.84
C LEU A 109 2.20 12.16 -9.69
N PHE A 110 2.84 11.18 -10.33
CA PHE A 110 2.14 10.19 -11.13
C PHE A 110 1.72 9.02 -10.25
N LEU A 111 0.42 8.69 -10.35
CA LEU A 111 -0.17 7.51 -9.74
C LEU A 111 -0.66 6.59 -10.85
N PRO A 112 -0.15 5.35 -10.95
CA PRO A 112 -0.65 4.39 -11.91
C PRO A 112 -2.14 4.10 -11.65
N LEU A 113 -2.85 3.80 -12.74
CA LEU A 113 -4.26 3.42 -12.67
C LEU A 113 -4.44 2.22 -11.76
N GLU A 114 -5.57 2.17 -11.07
CA GLU A 114 -5.86 1.10 -10.13
C GLU A 114 -6.09 -0.22 -10.89
N GLY A 115 -5.24 -1.21 -10.65
CA GLY A 115 -5.31 -2.50 -11.33
C GLY A 115 -4.50 -3.57 -10.61
N HIS A 116 -4.62 -4.81 -11.07
CA HIS A 116 -3.83 -5.93 -10.53
C HIS A 116 -2.33 -5.73 -10.75
N ASP A 117 -1.97 -5.10 -11.87
CA ASP A 117 -0.57 -4.94 -12.28
C ASP A 117 0.14 -3.78 -11.58
N SER A 118 -0.61 -2.90 -10.91
CA SER A 118 -0.11 -1.72 -10.17
C SER A 118 -0.31 -1.81 -8.65
N THR A 119 -0.98 -2.87 -8.17
CA THR A 119 -1.31 -3.06 -6.75
C THR A 119 -0.40 -4.09 -6.09
N ILE A 120 0.38 -3.66 -5.11
CA ILE A 120 1.28 -4.54 -4.36
C ILE A 120 0.49 -5.40 -3.37
N LEU A 121 -0.42 -4.75 -2.62
CA LEU A 121 -1.25 -5.41 -1.62
C LEU A 121 -2.59 -4.68 -1.49
N THR A 122 -3.65 -5.45 -1.29
CA THR A 122 -4.94 -4.91 -0.80
C THR A 122 -5.04 -5.12 0.71
N VAL A 123 -5.19 -4.03 1.45
CA VAL A 123 -5.34 -4.04 2.91
C VAL A 123 -6.79 -3.74 3.26
N VAL A 124 -7.36 -4.59 4.12
CA VAL A 124 -8.67 -4.35 4.72
C VAL A 124 -8.44 -3.70 6.08
N GLY A 125 -8.84 -2.43 6.20
CA GLY A 125 -8.77 -1.71 7.47
C GLY A 125 -9.70 -2.33 8.51
N SER A 126 -9.33 -2.23 9.78
CA SER A 126 -10.22 -2.58 10.88
C SER A 126 -10.14 -1.57 12.02
N ILE A 127 -11.27 -1.31 12.68
CA ILE A 127 -11.27 -0.60 13.96
C ILE A 127 -11.25 -1.67 15.05
N PRO A 128 -10.20 -1.75 15.88
CA PRO A 128 -10.24 -2.63 17.05
C PRO A 128 -11.24 -2.04 18.06
N THR A 129 -12.12 -2.87 18.62
CA THR A 129 -12.92 -2.49 19.79
C THR A 129 -12.51 -3.35 20.99
N SER A 130 -12.86 -2.88 22.19
CA SER A 130 -12.84 -3.73 23.37
C SER A 130 -13.82 -4.90 23.21
N PHE A 131 -13.56 -6.02 23.88
CA PHE A 131 -14.51 -7.12 24.03
C PHE A 131 -15.79 -6.73 24.77
N THR A 132 -15.69 -5.70 25.61
CA THR A 132 -16.80 -5.18 26.41
C THR A 132 -17.58 -4.10 25.67
N PHE A 133 -17.35 -3.92 24.37
CA PHE A 133 -18.05 -2.92 23.59
C PHE A 133 -19.50 -3.37 23.30
N GLU A 134 -20.44 -2.80 24.03
CA GLU A 134 -21.85 -3.25 24.05
C GLU A 134 -22.57 -3.06 22.70
N TYR A 135 -22.14 -2.09 21.89
CA TYR A 135 -22.76 -1.78 20.59
C TYR A 135 -22.10 -2.49 19.41
N GLN A 136 -21.47 -3.63 19.66
CA GLN A 136 -20.73 -4.39 18.64
C GLN A 136 -21.60 -4.74 17.43
N LYS A 137 -22.86 -5.12 17.67
CA LYS A 137 -23.78 -5.59 16.63
C LYS A 137 -24.30 -4.43 15.77
N GLU A 138 -24.65 -3.33 16.41
CA GLU A 138 -25.14 -2.09 15.79
C GLU A 138 -24.03 -1.44 14.97
N PHE A 139 -22.83 -1.35 15.54
CA PHE A 139 -21.64 -0.83 14.85
C PHE A 139 -21.28 -1.64 13.59
N ASN A 140 -21.53 -2.96 13.60
CA ASN A 140 -21.35 -3.83 12.44
C ASN A 140 -22.46 -3.69 11.39
N GLN A 141 -23.70 -3.39 11.79
CA GLN A 141 -24.84 -3.31 10.89
C GLN A 141 -24.97 -1.93 10.20
N ASP A 142 -24.60 -0.85 10.90
CA ASP A 142 -24.74 0.53 10.40
C ASP A 142 -23.51 1.04 9.65
N SER A 143 -22.42 0.27 9.58
CA SER A 143 -21.29 0.62 8.73
C SER A 143 -21.69 0.47 7.25
N PRO A 144 -21.73 1.57 6.45
CA PRO A 144 -22.15 1.52 5.04
C PRO A 144 -21.25 0.65 4.15
N TYR A 145 -20.15 0.12 4.71
CA TYR A 145 -19.14 -0.68 4.02
C TYR A 145 -19.38 -2.20 4.09
N THR A 146 -20.45 -2.67 4.73
CA THR A 146 -20.74 -4.12 4.87
C THR A 146 -21.58 -4.71 3.73
N LYS A 147 -22.13 -3.90 2.82
CA LYS A 147 -23.12 -4.34 1.81
C LYS A 147 -22.61 -4.55 0.36
N GLN A 148 -21.30 -4.66 0.12
CA GLN A 148 -20.79 -5.03 -1.21
C GLN A 148 -20.13 -6.41 -1.20
N ARG A 149 -20.85 -7.38 -1.79
CA ARG A 149 -20.41 -8.77 -2.03
C ARG A 149 -19.67 -8.79 -3.37
N TYR A 150 -18.35 -8.95 -3.35
CA TYR A 150 -17.54 -9.21 -4.55
C TYR A 150 -17.18 -10.70 -4.62
N PRO A 151 -17.04 -11.27 -5.84
CA PRO A 151 -16.85 -12.70 -6.03
C PRO A 151 -15.50 -13.17 -5.48
N GLU A 152 -15.53 -14.41 -5.04
CA GLU A 152 -14.47 -15.16 -4.38
C GLU A 152 -13.20 -15.20 -5.22
N THR A 153 -12.19 -14.44 -4.83
CA THR A 153 -10.77 -14.79 -5.00
C THR A 153 -10.02 -13.86 -4.07
N TYR A 154 -9.25 -14.43 -3.15
CA TYR A 154 -7.99 -13.98 -2.57
C TYR A 154 -7.82 -14.49 -1.13
N THR A 155 -6.67 -15.13 -0.98
CA THR A 155 -6.30 -16.10 0.04
C THR A 155 -5.91 -15.44 1.36
N SER A 156 -6.54 -15.96 2.42
CA SER A 156 -6.16 -16.01 3.85
C SER A 156 -5.43 -14.84 4.51
N ALA A 157 -6.02 -14.32 5.58
CA ALA A 157 -5.26 -13.98 6.78
C ALA A 157 -5.74 -14.88 7.93
N ARG A 158 -4.95 -15.91 8.24
CA ARG A 158 -5.04 -16.64 9.51
C ARG A 158 -4.55 -15.71 10.61
N ILE A 159 -5.35 -15.53 11.64
CA ILE A 159 -4.93 -14.85 12.86
C ILE A 159 -4.05 -15.83 13.63
N PHE A 160 -2.75 -15.55 13.72
CA PHE A 160 -1.91 -16.08 14.78
C PHE A 160 -2.02 -15.13 15.97
N THR A 161 -2.41 -15.66 17.12
CA THR A 161 -2.17 -15.02 18.42
C THR A 161 -1.04 -15.77 19.12
N ASN A 162 -0.14 -15.03 19.77
CA ASN A 162 0.79 -15.59 20.75
C ASN A 162 0.05 -16.33 21.87
#